data_AF-A0A6G3XUF3-F1
#
_entry.id   AF-A0A6G3XUF3-F1
#
_cell.length_a   1.000
_cell.length_b   1.000
_cell.length_c   1.000
_cell.angle_alpha   90.00
_cell.angle_beta   90.00
_cell.angle_gamma   90.00
#
_symmetry.space_group_name_H-M   'P 1'
#
loop_
_entity.id
_entity.type
_entity.pdbx_description
1 polymer ?
#
loop_
_entity_poly.entity_id
_entity_poly.type
_entity_poly.pdbx_seq_one_letter_code
_entity_poly.pdbx_strand_id
1 'polypeptide(L)'
;VHARPAEGLRIPAYVLAIGEGASVAAAAGLPLVIGDLRGREKVLRAIEVYRRDFRPSARAERPEVIVAGTVAVAGTEEAARRLLVPEAWAMAYSRTHGEFPPLTPAERVEALAMTAKERTL
;
A
#
# COMPACT_ATOMS: atom_id res chain seq x y z
N VAL A 1 22.01 -6.41 -22.51
CA VAL A 1 21.36 -7.03 -21.33
C VAL A 1 20.19 -7.87 -21.83
N HIS A 2 20.15 -9.17 -21.54
CA HIS A 2 19.03 -10.04 -21.93
C HIS A 2 18.24 -10.42 -20.68
N ALA A 3 16.93 -10.16 -20.68
CA ALA A 3 16.03 -10.76 -19.71
C ALA A 3 15.81 -12.22 -20.14
N ARG A 4 16.06 -13.17 -19.24
CA ARG A 4 15.62 -14.56 -19.44
C ARG A 4 14.24 -14.68 -18.79
N PRO A 5 13.14 -14.65 -19.55
CA PRO A 5 11.83 -14.89 -18.97
C PRO A 5 11.80 -16.30 -18.36
N ALA A 6 10.97 -16.45 -17.34
CA ALA A 6 10.81 -17.66 -16.56
C ALA A 6 10.12 -18.77 -17.37
N GLU A 7 10.79 -19.30 -18.40
CA GLU A 7 10.29 -20.36 -19.26
C GLU A 7 9.90 -21.59 -18.42
N GLY A 8 8.67 -22.07 -18.63
CA GLY A 8 8.12 -23.23 -17.92
C GLY A 8 7.64 -22.96 -16.48
N LEU A 9 7.86 -21.76 -15.93
CA LEU A 9 7.41 -21.44 -14.57
C LEU A 9 5.99 -20.85 -14.57
N ARG A 10 5.18 -21.31 -13.63
CA ARG A 10 3.89 -20.68 -13.31
C ARG A 10 4.14 -19.48 -12.41
N ILE A 11 4.20 -18.28 -13.00
CA ILE A 11 4.37 -17.04 -12.25
C ILE A 11 3.05 -16.63 -11.59
N PRO A 12 3.00 -16.47 -10.25
CA PRO A 12 1.82 -15.96 -9.56
C PRO A 12 1.50 -14.54 -10.02
N ALA A 13 0.22 -14.26 -10.26
CA ALA A 13 -0.25 -12.95 -10.69
C ALA A 13 -1.18 -12.35 -9.63
N TYR A 14 -0.99 -11.07 -9.35
CA TYR A 14 -1.74 -10.31 -8.35
C TYR A 14 -2.28 -9.04 -8.97
N VAL A 15 -3.45 -8.57 -8.51
CA VAL A 15 -4.00 -7.28 -8.91
C VAL A 15 -3.84 -6.29 -7.77
N LEU A 16 -3.00 -5.27 -7.94
CA LEU A 16 -2.95 -4.13 -7.04
C LEU A 16 -4.15 -3.23 -7.33
N ALA A 17 -5.13 -3.25 -6.44
CA ALA A 17 -6.36 -2.51 -6.64
C ALA A 17 -6.25 -1.07 -6.14
N ILE A 18 -6.50 -0.17 -7.08
CA ILE A 18 -6.86 1.22 -6.84
C ILE A 18 -8.21 1.42 -7.55
N GLY A 19 -9.20 2.02 -6.88
CA GLY A 19 -10.54 2.20 -7.47
C GLY A 19 -11.23 0.86 -7.83
N GLU A 20 -11.56 0.67 -9.10
CA GLU A 20 -12.29 -0.50 -9.63
C GLU A 20 -11.47 -1.80 -9.72
N GLY A 21 -10.21 -1.80 -9.26
CA GLY A 21 -9.33 -2.98 -9.34
C GLY A 21 -9.85 -4.23 -8.61
N ALA A 22 -10.70 -4.06 -7.59
CA ALA A 22 -11.30 -5.18 -6.87
C ALA A 22 -12.25 -6.02 -7.75
N SER A 23 -13.09 -5.37 -8.55
CA SER A 23 -14.01 -6.02 -9.50
C SER A 23 -13.24 -6.76 -10.60
N VAL A 24 -12.13 -6.17 -11.07
CA VAL A 24 -11.23 -6.78 -12.06
C VAL A 24 -10.58 -8.05 -11.49
N ALA A 25 -10.06 -7.98 -10.26
CA ALA A 25 -9.45 -9.14 -9.60
C ALA A 25 -10.45 -10.29 -9.40
N ALA A 26 -11.68 -9.95 -9.01
CA ALA A 26 -12.76 -10.91 -8.80
C ALA A 26 -13.17 -11.62 -10.10
N ALA A 27 -13.39 -10.86 -11.17
CA ALA A 27 -13.77 -11.40 -12.48
C ALA A 27 -12.68 -12.28 -13.10
N ALA A 28 -11.40 -11.93 -12.87
CA ALA A 28 -10.25 -12.70 -13.33
C ALA A 28 -9.88 -13.89 -12.43
N GLY A 29 -10.50 -14.00 -11.25
CA GLY A 29 -10.16 -15.02 -10.26
C GLY A 29 -8.71 -14.94 -9.78
N LEU A 30 -8.22 -13.72 -9.54
CA LEU A 30 -6.85 -13.45 -9.10
C LEU A 30 -6.82 -12.93 -7.65
N PRO A 31 -5.74 -13.19 -6.89
CA PRO A 31 -5.51 -12.55 -5.60
C PRO A 31 -5.49 -11.03 -5.69
N LEU A 32 -6.12 -10.38 -4.71
CA LEU A 32 -6.24 -8.94 -4.58
C LEU A 32 -5.17 -8.38 -3.63
N VAL A 33 -4.39 -7.39 -4.07
CA VAL A 33 -3.54 -6.58 -3.19
C VAL A 33 -4.19 -5.21 -3.02
N ILE A 34 -4.38 -4.76 -1.80
CA ILE A 34 -4.95 -3.44 -1.50
C ILE A 34 -4.08 -2.68 -0.51
N GLY A 35 -3.81 -1.41 -0.81
CA GLY A 35 -3.03 -0.48 0.02
C GLY A 35 -3.73 0.87 0.11
N ASP A 36 -3.45 1.61 1.19
CA ASP A 36 -4.14 2.83 1.68
C ASP A 36 -5.23 2.59 2.75
N LEU A 37 -4.78 2.49 4.00
CA LEU A 37 -5.65 2.34 5.16
C LEU A 37 -6.32 3.65 5.61
N ARG A 38 -6.00 4.82 5.01
CA ARG A 38 -6.64 6.09 5.39
C ARG A 38 -8.13 6.06 5.06
N GLY A 39 -8.51 5.35 3.99
CA GLY A 39 -9.89 5.09 3.60
C GLY A 39 -10.38 3.71 4.05
N ARG A 40 -10.35 3.39 5.35
CA ARG A 40 -10.70 2.05 5.86
C ARG A 40 -12.05 1.54 5.35
N GLU A 41 -13.08 2.38 5.30
CA GLU A 41 -14.39 2.00 4.75
C GLU A 41 -14.33 1.61 3.27
N LYS A 42 -13.56 2.37 2.47
CA LYS A 42 -13.35 2.09 1.05
C LYS A 42 -12.63 0.77 0.84
N VAL A 43 -11.61 0.49 1.65
CA VAL A 43 -10.88 -0.79 1.65
C VAL A 43 -11.82 -1.94 1.98
N LEU A 44 -12.63 -1.81 3.03
CA LEU A 44 -13.58 -2.85 3.43
C LEU A 44 -14.62 -3.11 2.34
N ARG A 45 -15.17 -2.06 1.73
CA ARG A 45 -16.11 -2.19 0.60
C ARG A 45 -15.48 -2.88 -0.61
N ALA A 46 -14.24 -2.53 -0.95
CA ALA A 46 -13.52 -3.17 -2.05
C ALA A 46 -13.28 -4.66 -1.79
N ILE A 47 -12.91 -5.02 -0.55
CA ILE A 47 -12.75 -6.42 -0.14
C ILE A 47 -14.07 -7.18 -0.20
N GLU A 48 -15.17 -6.56 0.24
CA GLU A 48 -16.51 -7.14 0.18
C GLU A 48 -16.94 -7.44 -1.26
N VAL A 49 -16.81 -6.45 -2.15
CA VAL A 49 -17.09 -6.60 -3.58
C VAL A 49 -16.23 -7.72 -4.18
N TYR A 50 -14.93 -7.72 -3.90
CA TYR A 50 -14.02 -8.75 -4.38
C TYR A 50 -14.45 -10.15 -3.95
N ARG A 51 -14.75 -10.35 -2.67
CA ARG A 51 -15.15 -11.65 -2.13
C ARG A 51 -16.51 -12.11 -2.65
N ARG A 52 -17.47 -11.19 -2.79
CA ARG A 52 -18.83 -11.48 -3.29
C ARG A 52 -18.80 -11.92 -4.75
N ASP A 53 -18.01 -11.24 -5.58
CA ASP A 53 -18.03 -11.42 -7.04
C ASP A 53 -16.92 -12.36 -7.53
N PHE A 54 -16.11 -12.92 -6.63
CA PHE A 54 -14.95 -13.75 -6.97
C PHE A 54 -15.36 -14.99 -7.77
N ARG A 55 -14.69 -15.18 -8.91
CA ARG A 55 -14.83 -16.37 -9.75
C ARG A 55 -13.58 -17.23 -9.64
N PRO A 56 -13.66 -18.46 -9.10
CA PRO A 56 -12.52 -19.37 -9.10
C PRO A 56 -11.88 -19.53 -10.48
N SER A 57 -10.55 -19.61 -10.51
CA SER A 57 -9.78 -19.77 -11.74
C SER A 57 -8.70 -20.83 -11.57
N ALA A 58 -8.02 -21.18 -12.66
CA ALA A 58 -6.85 -22.05 -12.61
C ALA A 58 -5.69 -21.50 -11.75
N ARG A 59 -5.76 -20.22 -11.33
CA ARG A 59 -4.74 -19.57 -10.49
C ARG A 59 -5.14 -19.44 -9.02
N ALA A 60 -6.43 -19.41 -8.71
CA ALA A 60 -6.92 -19.33 -7.33
C ALA A 60 -8.30 -19.97 -7.21
N GLU A 61 -8.41 -20.95 -6.31
CA GLU A 61 -9.67 -21.66 -6.03
C GLU A 61 -10.58 -20.90 -5.05
N ARG A 62 -10.00 -19.98 -4.28
CA ARG A 62 -10.69 -19.18 -3.25
C ARG A 62 -10.19 -17.73 -3.29
N PRO A 63 -11.02 -16.76 -2.87
CA PRO A 63 -10.60 -15.37 -2.81
C PRO A 63 -9.44 -15.19 -1.82
N GLU A 64 -8.42 -14.45 -2.23
CA GLU A 64 -7.25 -14.12 -1.41
C GLU A 64 -7.04 -12.61 -1.41
N VAL A 65 -6.84 -12.04 -0.22
CA VAL A 65 -6.63 -10.60 -0.03
C VAL A 65 -5.32 -10.39 0.71
N ILE A 66 -4.45 -9.56 0.12
CA ILE A 66 -3.20 -9.09 0.69
C ILE A 66 -3.37 -7.62 1.04
N VAL A 67 -3.17 -7.27 2.31
CA VAL A 67 -3.22 -5.89 2.78
C VAL A 67 -1.79 -5.36 2.83
N ALA A 68 -1.50 -4.35 2.01
CA ALA A 68 -0.22 -3.67 1.99
C ALA A 68 -0.31 -2.37 2.82
N GLY A 69 0.64 -2.18 3.73
CA GLY A 69 0.72 -0.96 4.54
C GLY A 69 2.12 -0.76 5.12
N THR A 70 2.45 0.49 5.44
CA THR A 70 3.69 0.84 6.12
C THR A 70 3.60 0.39 7.58
N VAL A 71 4.51 -0.48 8.00
CA VAL A 71 4.57 -1.04 9.36
C VAL A 71 5.99 -0.86 9.89
N ALA A 72 6.12 -0.34 11.11
CA ALA A 72 7.37 -0.26 11.84
C ALA A 72 7.29 -1.06 13.14
N VAL A 73 8.39 -1.69 13.51
CA VAL A 73 8.50 -2.51 14.72
C VAL A 73 9.73 -2.07 15.51
N ALA A 74 9.56 -1.82 16.81
CA ALA A 74 10.62 -1.45 17.72
C ALA A 74 10.30 -1.95 19.13
N GLY A 75 11.22 -1.76 20.08
CA GLY A 75 11.03 -2.19 21.48
C GLY A 75 9.91 -1.45 22.22
N THR A 76 9.43 -0.33 21.69
CA THR A 76 8.33 0.49 22.24
C THR A 76 7.52 1.09 21.10
N GLU A 77 6.25 1.43 21.35
CA GLU A 77 5.39 2.09 20.36
C GLU A 77 5.97 3.45 19.92
N GLU A 78 6.51 4.23 20.86
CA GLU A 78 7.11 5.53 20.59
C GLU A 78 8.29 5.41 19.63
N ALA A 79 9.18 4.45 19.88
CA ALA A 79 10.28 4.15 18.97
C ALA A 79 9.79 3.70 17.59
N ALA A 80 8.75 2.86 17.51
CA ALA A 80 8.18 2.43 16.24
C ALA A 80 7.55 3.60 15.47
N ARG A 81 6.86 4.52 16.17
CA ARG A 81 6.30 5.74 15.59
C ARG A 81 7.40 6.63 15.04
N ARG A 82 8.50 6.79 15.78
CA ARG A 82 9.67 7.57 15.36
C ARG A 82 10.31 7.04 14.07
N LEU A 83 10.33 5.71 13.87
CA LEU A 83 10.81 5.10 12.62
C LEU A 83 9.97 5.48 11.39
N LEU A 84 8.68 5.81 11.56
CA LEU A 84 7.77 6.19 10.47
C LEU A 84 7.86 7.67 10.09
N VAL A 85 8.40 8.52 10.97
CA VAL A 85 8.46 9.98 10.81
C VAL A 85 9.16 10.43 9.51
N PRO A 86 10.33 9.88 9.11
CA PRO A 86 11.02 10.30 7.89
C PRO A 86 10.18 10.14 6.62
N GLU A 87 9.51 9.00 6.47
CA GLU A 87 8.66 8.71 5.30
C GLU A 87 7.37 9.54 5.33
N ALA A 88 6.74 9.67 6.50
CA ALA A 88 5.56 10.52 6.67
C ALA A 88 5.84 11.96 6.26
N TRP A 89 6.99 12.52 6.67
CA TRP A 89 7.41 13.86 6.27
C TRP A 89 7.67 13.96 4.76
N ALA A 90 8.43 13.04 4.17
CA ALA A 90 8.70 13.06 2.74
C ALA A 90 7.41 13.00 1.90
N MET A 91 6.43 12.22 2.35
CA MET A 91 5.09 12.15 1.75
C MET A 91 4.28 13.44 1.91
N ALA A 92 4.27 14.05 3.11
CA ALA A 92 3.60 15.32 3.35
C ALA A 92 4.21 16.44 2.50
N TYR A 93 5.54 16.55 2.50
CA TYR A 93 6.30 17.52 1.71
C TYR A 93 6.04 17.31 0.21
N SER A 94 6.05 16.07 -0.28
CA SER A 94 5.77 15.78 -1.69
C SER A 94 4.38 16.24 -2.14
N ARG A 95 3.37 16.09 -1.29
CA ARG A 95 2.00 16.55 -1.58
C ARG A 95 1.83 18.07 -1.53
N THR A 96 2.77 18.80 -0.93
CA THR A 96 2.72 20.27 -0.82
C THR A 96 3.69 20.98 -1.77
N HIS A 97 4.80 20.35 -2.12
CA HIS A 97 5.89 20.95 -2.90
C HIS A 97 6.11 20.26 -4.26
N GLY A 98 5.52 19.08 -4.49
CA GLY A 98 5.59 18.38 -5.78
C GLY A 98 6.89 17.60 -6.03
N GLU A 99 7.77 17.48 -5.03
CA GLU A 99 8.99 16.67 -5.11
C GLU A 99 9.09 15.70 -3.92
N PHE A 100 9.72 14.55 -4.12
CA PHE A 100 9.93 13.59 -3.02
C PHE A 100 11.35 13.76 -2.45
N PRO A 101 11.51 14.34 -1.25
CA PRO A 101 12.82 14.64 -0.70
C PRO A 101 13.48 13.36 -0.13
N PRO A 102 14.81 13.38 0.10
CA PRO A 102 15.46 12.35 0.89
C PRO A 102 14.82 12.19 2.27
N LEU A 103 14.86 10.96 2.78
CA LEU A 103 14.32 10.65 4.11
C LEU A 103 15.14 11.37 5.18
N THR A 104 14.51 12.38 5.78
CA THR A 104 15.13 13.21 6.81
C THR A 104 15.05 12.50 8.16
N PRO A 105 16.14 12.42 8.96
CA PRO A 105 16.10 11.79 10.28
C PRO A 105 14.99 12.36 11.16
N ALA A 106 14.36 11.52 11.98
CA ALA A 106 13.20 11.87 12.78
C ALA A 106 13.47 13.09 13.69
N GLU A 107 14.66 13.15 14.29
CA GLU A 107 15.10 14.25 15.15
C GLU A 107 15.01 15.60 14.45
N ARG A 108 15.38 15.63 13.16
CA ARG A 108 15.35 16.86 12.36
C ARG A 108 13.92 17.19 11.95
N VAL A 109 13.13 16.20 11.56
CA VAL A 109 11.71 16.39 11.19
C VAL A 109 10.90 16.93 12.37
N GLU A 110 11.10 16.39 13.56
CA GLU A 110 10.42 16.80 14.79
C GLU A 110 10.69 18.27 15.17
N ALA A 111 11.84 18.81 14.73
CA ALA A 111 12.21 20.20 14.94
C ALA A 111 11.72 21.16 13.83
N LEU A 112 11.07 20.66 12.77
CA LEU A 112 10.63 21.50 11.65
C LEU A 112 9.40 22.34 12.02
N ALA A 113 9.40 23.60 11.58
CA ALA A 113 8.20 24.41 11.57
C ALA A 113 7.31 23.99 10.38
N MET A 114 6.28 23.20 10.65
CA MET A 114 5.32 22.74 9.64
C MET A 114 4.13 23.70 9.51
N THR A 115 3.70 23.93 8.27
CA THR A 115 2.43 24.59 7.95
C THR A 115 1.23 23.76 8.43
N ALA A 116 0.05 24.38 8.55
CA ALA A 116 -1.17 23.68 8.93
C ALA A 116 -1.51 22.53 7.96
N LYS A 117 -1.28 22.72 6.66
CA LYS A 117 -1.54 21.71 5.63
C LYS A 117 -0.63 20.49 5.80
N GLU A 118 0.66 20.69 6.03
CA GLU A 118 1.62 19.58 6.20
C GLU A 118 1.33 18.75 7.45
N ARG A 119 0.88 19.36 8.55
CA ARG A 119 0.52 18.64 9.78
C ARG A 119 -0.69 17.71 9.62
N THR A 120 -1.54 17.94 8.63
CA THR A 120 -2.75 17.15 8.37
C THR A 120 -2.56 15.99 7.39
N LEU A 121 -1.38 15.86 6.77
CA LEU A 121 -1.06 14.89 5.72
C LEU A 121 -0.23 13.70 6.23
#